data_AF-C5WDQ0-F1
#
_entry.id   AF-C5WDQ0-F1
#
_cell.length_a   1.000
_cell.length_b   1.000
_cell.length_c   1.000
_cell.angle_alpha   90.00
_cell.angle_beta   90.00
_cell.angle_gamma   90.00
#
_symmetry.space_group_name_H-M   'P 1'
#
loop_
_entity.id
_entity.type
_entity.pdbx_description
1 polymer ?
#
loop_
_entity_poly.entity_id
_entity_poly.type
_entity_poly.pdbx_seq_one_letter_code
_entity_poly.pdbx_strand_id
1 'polypeptide(L)' 'MFDINFSELILIFVIGLIVCGPQRLPKIVNILVRWINTFRYIKTKLNNELTKELKLQGLKDNTKNSSEIKTPIE' A
#
# COMPACT_ATOMS: atom_id res chain seq x y z
N MET A 1 -2.27 10.29 -19.08
CA MET A 1 -1.15 9.57 -19.72
C MET A 1 -1.06 8.18 -19.10
N PHE A 2 -2.04 7.34 -19.43
CA PHE A 2 -2.13 5.88 -19.28
C PHE A 2 -3.47 5.53 -19.91
N ASP A 3 -3.55 5.72 -21.23
CA ASP A 3 -4.73 5.41 -22.04
C ASP A 3 -4.73 3.91 -22.35
N ILE A 4 -4.63 3.08 -21.30
CA ILE A 4 -4.60 1.62 -21.39
C ILE A 4 -5.97 1.18 -21.87
N ASN A 5 -6.06 0.95 -23.16
CA ASN A 5 -7.25 0.43 -23.81
C ASN A 5 -7.34 -1.08 -23.61
N PHE A 6 -8.54 -1.65 -23.69
CA PHE A 6 -8.77 -3.10 -23.53
C PHE A 6 -7.87 -3.96 -24.45
N SER A 7 -7.58 -3.45 -25.65
CA SER A 7 -6.66 -4.06 -26.61
C SER A 7 -5.22 -4.19 -26.08
N GLU A 8 -4.72 -3.16 -25.38
CA GLU A 8 -3.37 -3.17 -24.82
C GLU A 8 -3.24 -4.17 -23.66
N LEU A 9 -4.27 -4.28 -22.82
CA LEU A 9 -4.33 -5.29 -21.77
C LEU A 9 -4.28 -6.71 -22.34
N ILE A 10 -5.03 -6.97 -23.41
CA ILE A 10 -4.99 -8.27 -24.12
C ILE A 10 -3.60 -8.52 -24.70
N LEU A 11 -2.99 -7.53 -25.35
CA LEU A 11 -1.67 -7.66 -25.96
C LEU A 11 -0.62 -8.03 -24.90
N ILE A 12 -0.60 -7.31 -23.78
CA ILE A 12 0.32 -7.58 -22.65
C ILE A 12 0.04 -8.96 -22.05
N PHE A 13 -1.22 -9.35 -21.92
CA PHE A 13 -1.60 -10.67 -21.43
C PHE A 13 -1.09 -11.78 -22.34
N VAL A 14 -1.26 -11.66 -23.67
CA VAL A 14 -0.77 -12.62 -24.66
C VAL A 14 0.76 -12.71 -24.61
N ILE A 15 1.46 -11.57 -24.59
CA ILE A 15 2.92 -11.53 -24.47
C ILE A 15 3.37 -12.20 -23.16
N GLY A 16 2.70 -11.89 -22.04
CA GLY A 16 2.98 -12.49 -20.73
C GLY A 16 2.80 -14.00 -20.73
N LEU A 17 1.76 -14.52 -21.39
CA LEU A 17 1.54 -15.96 -21.55
C LEU A 17 2.61 -16.62 -22.42
N ILE A 18 3.10 -15.95 -23.46
CA ILE A 18 4.15 -16.49 -24.33
C ILE A 18 5.49 -16.53 -23.60
N VAL A 19 5.88 -15.44 -22.95
CA VAL A 19 7.18 -15.30 -22.28
C VAL A 19 7.27 -16.19 -21.04
N CYS A 20 6.22 -16.18 -20.22
CA CYS A 20 6.20 -16.90 -18.96
C CYS A 20 5.71 -18.35 -19.12
N GLY A 21 4.88 -18.60 -20.14
CA GLY A 21 4.10 -19.82 -20.30
C GLY A 21 2.82 -19.78 -19.46
N PRO A 22 1.65 -20.20 -20.00
CA PRO A 22 0.38 -20.19 -19.28
C PRO A 22 0.40 -21.03 -17.99
N GLN A 23 1.27 -22.05 -17.94
CA GLN A 23 1.39 -22.94 -16.78
C GLN A 23 2.30 -22.39 -15.67
N ARG A 24 3.11 -21.35 -15.93
CA ARG A 24 4.08 -20.80 -14.96
C ARG A 24 3.75 -19.38 -14.51
N LEU A 25 3.00 -18.61 -15.31
CA LEU A 25 2.41 -17.33 -14.91
C LEU A 25 1.67 -17.41 -13.55
N PRO A 26 0.76 -18.38 -13.31
CA PRO A 26 0.08 -18.49 -12.02
C PRO A 26 1.03 -18.81 -10.86
N LYS A 27 2.15 -19.50 -11.12
CA LYS A 27 3.15 -19.81 -10.07
C LYS A 27 3.84 -18.53 -9.59
N ILE A 28 4.21 -17.63 -10.49
CA ILE A 28 4.85 -16.34 -10.15
C ILE A 28 3.88 -15.41 -9.43
N VAL A 29 2.63 -15.34 -9.89
CA VAL A 29 1.59 -14.56 -9.20
C VAL A 29 1.40 -15.04 -7.77
N ASN A 30 1.32 -16.35 -7.54
CA ASN A 30 1.19 -16.90 -6.18
C ASN A 30 2.38 -16.55 -5.28
N ILE A 31 3.59 -16.50 -5.85
CA ILE A 31 4.79 -16.10 -5.11
C ILE A 31 4.71 -14.60 -4.75
N LEU A 32 4.41 -13.73 -5.71
CA LEU A 32 4.28 -12.28 -5.48
C LEU A 32 3.15 -11.96 -4.48
N VAL A 33 1.99 -12.60 -4.64
CA VAL A 33 0.83 -12.44 -3.75
C VAL A 33 1.16 -12.90 -2.32
N ARG A 34 1.94 -13.96 -2.16
CA ARG A 34 2.37 -14.41 -0.83
C ARG A 34 3.26 -13.37 -0.16
N TRP A 35 4.19 -12.76 -0.88
CA TRP A 35 5.11 -11.75 -0.35
C TRP A 35 4.39 -10.46 0.05
N ILE A 36 3.47 -9.96 -0.78
CA ILE A 36 2.66 -8.78 -0.41
C ILE A 36 1.79 -9.06 0.81
N ASN A 37 1.24 -10.27 0.93
CA ASN A 37 0.43 -10.65 2.09
C ASN A 37 1.27 -10.73 3.37
N THR A 38 2.48 -11.29 3.30
CA THR A 38 3.44 -11.27 4.41
C THR A 38 3.82 -9.84 4.81
N PHE A 39 4.08 -8.96 3.85
CA PHE A 39 4.39 -7.55 4.13
C PHE A 39 3.22 -6.81 4.77
N ARG A 40 1.99 -7.09 4.33
CA ARG A 40 0.76 -6.54 4.92
C ARG A 40 0.59 -7.00 6.37
N TYR A 41 0.86 -8.27 6.68
CA TYR A 41 0.82 -8.80 8.04
C TYR A 41 1.85 -8.13 8.96
N ILE A 42 3.07 -7.90 8.46
CA ILE A 42 4.12 -7.19 9.20
C ILE A 42 3.69 -5.75 9.52
N LYS A 43 3.07 -5.03 8.57
CA LYS A 43 2.50 -3.70 8.82
C LYS A 43 1.44 -3.73 9.92
N THR A 44 0.55 -4.72 9.94
CA THR A 44 -0.48 -4.81 10.99
C THR A 44 0.12 -5.09 12.37
N LYS A 45 1.18 -5.91 12.45
CA LYS A 45 1.92 -6.15 13.71
C LYS A 45 2.61 -4.88 14.22
N LEU A 46 3.33 -4.19 13.33
CA LEU A 46 4.01 -2.93 13.67
C LEU A 46 3.03 -1.84 14.06
N ASN A 47 1.94 -1.65 13.31
CA ASN A 47 0.93 -0.65 13.67
C ASN A 47 0.22 -1.00 14.97
N ASN A 48 -0.02 -2.28 15.30
CA ASN A 48 -0.73 -2.61 16.52
C ASN A 48 0.10 -2.37 17.80
N GLU A 49 1.43 -2.44 17.73
CA GLU A 49 2.33 -2.07 18.83
C GLU A 49 2.72 -0.59 18.78
N LEU A 50 3.13 -0.08 17.61
CA LEU A 50 3.47 1.34 17.42
C LEU A 50 2.26 2.25 17.60
N THR A 51 1.04 1.88 17.20
CA THR A 51 -0.15 2.70 17.47
C THR A 51 -0.56 2.60 18.93
N LYS A 52 -0.31 1.49 19.64
CA LYS A 52 -0.58 1.45 21.08
C LYS A 52 0.33 2.40 21.87
N GLU A 53 1.56 2.64 21.41
CA GLU A 53 2.50 3.57 22.04
C GLU A 53 2.49 5.00 21.44
N LEU A 54 2.37 5.15 20.12
CA LEU A 54 2.32 6.44 19.40
C LEU A 54 0.94 7.08 19.40
N LYS A 55 -0.16 6.35 19.61
CA LYS A 55 -1.47 6.97 19.84
C LYS A 55 -1.56 7.64 21.21
N LEU A 56 -0.74 7.20 22.18
CA LEU A 56 -0.60 7.85 23.48
C LEU A 56 0.29 9.11 23.43
N GLN A 57 1.26 9.17 22.52
CA GLN A 57 2.21 10.30 22.43
C GLN A 57 1.88 11.27 21.26
N GLY A 58 1.71 10.78 20.04
CA GLY A 58 1.59 11.61 18.83
C GLY A 58 0.21 12.24 18.57
N LEU A 59 -0.87 11.76 19.19
CA LEU A 59 -2.18 12.45 19.10
C LEU A 59 -2.21 13.73 19.95
N LYS A 60 -1.39 13.81 21.01
CA LYS A 60 -1.32 14.97 21.90
C LYS A 60 -0.63 16.15 21.22
N ASP A 61 0.32 15.86 20.33
CA ASP A 61 1.13 16.88 19.65
C ASP A 61 0.41 17.48 18.45
N ASN A 62 -0.35 16.68 17.69
CA ASN A 62 -1.06 17.19 16.50
C ASN A 62 -2.31 18.04 16.84
N THR A 63 -2.89 17.88 18.04
CA THR A 63 -3.95 18.78 18.51
C THR A 63 -3.39 20.06 19.14
N LYS A 64 -2.27 20.00 19.88
CA LYS A 64 -1.65 21.21 20.47
C LYS A 64 -1.10 22.18 19.43
N ASN A 65 -0.46 21.66 18.38
CA ASN A 65 0.19 22.51 17.37
C ASN A 65 -0.81 23.16 16.39
N SER A 66 -2.05 22.66 16.31
CA SER A 66 -3.10 23.26 15.48
C SER A 66 -3.96 24.29 16.24
N SER A 67 -3.86 24.38 17.57
CA SER A 67 -4.57 25.37 18.39
C SER A 67 -3.78 26.66 18.65
N GLU A 68 -2.46 26.68 18.44
CA GLU A 68 -1.63 27.88 18.67
C GLU A 68 -1.43 28.76 17.43
N ILE A 69 -1.81 28.31 16.24
CA ILE A 69 -1.75 29.12 15.00
C ILE A 69 -3.13 29.69 14.65
N LYS A 70 -3.80 30.27 15.64
CA LYS A 70 -4.84 31.30 15.47
C LYS A 70 -4.85 32.21 16.70
N THR A 71 -3.78 32.99 16.88
CA THR A 71 -3.92 34.37 17.41
C THR A 71 -4.63 35.21 16.32
N PRO A 72 -5.23 36.40 16.56
CA PRO A 72 -5.04 37.36 17.67
C PRO A 72 -6.39 37.97 18.16
N ILE A 73 -6.35 39.07 18.94
CA ILE A 73 -7.45 40.02 19.31
C ILE A 73 -8.61 39.42 20.12
N GLU A 74 -8.84 39.78 21.39
CA GLU A 74 -9.12 41.11 21.97
C GLU A 74 -8.74 41.16 23.47
#